data_AF-A0A519YA92-F1
#
_entry.id   AF-A0A519YA92-F1
#
_cell.length_a   1.000
_cell.length_b   1.000
_cell.length_c   1.000
_cell.angle_alpha   90.00
_cell.angle_beta   90.00
_cell.angle_gamma   90.00
#
_symmetry.space_group_name_H-M   'P 1'
#
loop_
_entity.id
_entity.type
_entity.pdbx_description
1 polymer ?
#
loop_
_entity_poly.entity_id
_entity_poly.type
_entity_poly.pdbx_seq_one_letter_code
_entity_poly.pdbx_strand_id
1 'polypeptide(L)'
;MKFTNFKSDSSALVSQASKKRFRLLRRSTPEASATPPSLATTAVATVDANQKFQLAPRIGYRGGISLNSQKRGLIFDGQVLLQFGKLKNSSQWFAVQDSIDPKNVVLTLTKPKTEDGAELLTGIYLSDADNKPYPLYVAPKATEADIAILAVDGKLHYDAKAGAYTIAKHDPTDPKLYEGAVLTYHEASGQVDFRGPMRFITNNKNYSITAGGVGRANPDSARYQVDALLGIDFAVNGKAMDIMGANLGQITKNAPPALNGSTNELYKLAQLASNKEVEAYATRTSTPSAPVAVPVAAPAPVDGAPVAAAAPASPAPAATSTKAPTPATISSKLVHTLTLSQVNLRWSPKQKAWYSVGKIGIIGVGKRGLNAFVDGYVEIKRENSTDLVELYLEADPQTWYHLHYANNIV
;
A
#
# COMPACT_ATOMS: atom_id res chain seq x y z
N MET A 1 9.47 -15.59 30.43
CA MET A 1 10.42 -16.47 29.71
C MET A 1 11.58 -16.83 30.61
N LYS A 2 12.02 -18.09 30.61
CA LYS A 2 13.24 -18.52 31.33
C LYS A 2 14.16 -19.22 30.34
N PHE A 3 15.39 -18.72 30.20
CA PHE A 3 16.42 -19.37 29.41
C PHE A 3 17.04 -20.51 30.20
N THR A 4 17.29 -21.62 29.52
CA THR A 4 17.93 -22.82 30.05
C THR A 4 19.10 -23.23 29.15
N ASN A 5 19.92 -24.18 29.62
CA ASN A 5 21.03 -24.74 28.87
C ASN A 5 22.09 -23.73 28.41
N PHE A 6 22.58 -22.88 29.33
CA PHE A 6 23.73 -22.03 29.06
C PHE A 6 24.98 -22.88 28.79
N LYS A 7 25.54 -22.81 27.59
CA LYS A 7 26.75 -23.53 27.19
C LYS A 7 27.78 -22.57 26.62
N SER A 8 29.04 -22.75 27.00
CA SER A 8 30.17 -22.12 26.32
C SER A 8 30.47 -22.89 25.04
N ASP A 9 30.41 -22.24 23.89
CA ASP A 9 30.73 -22.85 22.61
C ASP A 9 32.25 -23.02 22.46
N SER A 10 32.76 -24.12 23.00
CA SER A 10 34.17 -24.51 22.90
C SER A 10 34.59 -24.94 21.49
N SER A 11 33.66 -25.09 20.55
CA SER A 11 33.98 -25.48 19.17
C SER A 11 34.76 -24.40 18.41
N ALA A 12 34.62 -23.13 18.82
CA ALA A 12 35.40 -22.00 18.31
C ALA A 12 36.90 -22.07 18.70
N LEU A 13 37.27 -22.80 19.76
CA LEU A 13 38.68 -23.01 20.15
C LEU A 13 39.38 -24.06 19.27
N VAL A 14 38.62 -25.00 18.68
CA VAL A 14 39.18 -26.12 17.92
C VAL A 14 39.65 -25.67 16.51
N SER A 15 39.02 -24.64 15.94
CA SER A 15 39.38 -24.13 14.60
C SER A 15 40.62 -23.24 14.57
N GLN A 16 41.04 -22.66 15.71
CA GLN A 16 42.28 -21.87 15.79
C GLN A 16 43.52 -22.70 16.17
N ALA A 17 43.35 -23.87 16.78
CA ALA A 17 44.46 -24.72 17.21
C ALA A 17 45.21 -25.43 16.06
N SER A 18 44.62 -25.47 14.85
CA SER A 18 45.14 -26.28 13.73
C SER A 18 45.99 -25.52 12.69
N LYS A 19 46.29 -24.22 12.89
CA LYS A 19 47.15 -23.43 11.98
C LYS A 19 48.38 -22.79 12.62
N LYS A 20 49.06 -23.47 13.55
CA LYS A 20 50.44 -23.11 13.94
C LYS A 20 51.42 -24.25 13.64
N ARG A 21 51.83 -24.36 12.36
CA ARG A 21 53.10 -25.03 12.00
C ARG A 21 54.25 -24.04 12.20
N PHE A 22 55.23 -24.49 12.98
CA PHE A 22 56.59 -24.00 13.17
C PHE A 22 57.09 -22.88 12.25
N ARG A 23 57.46 -21.74 12.86
CA ARG A 23 58.51 -20.87 12.31
C ARG A 23 59.27 -20.19 13.47
N LEU A 24 60.59 -20.41 13.50
CA LEU A 24 61.52 -19.89 14.50
C LEU A 24 61.65 -18.36 14.48
N LEU A 25 61.82 -17.81 15.69
CA LEU A 25 62.43 -16.54 16.12
C LEU A 25 62.20 -15.27 15.27
N ARG A 26 61.43 -14.33 15.84
CA ARG A 26 61.77 -12.90 15.84
C ARG A 26 61.17 -12.22 17.07
N ARG A 27 62.01 -11.53 17.85
CA ARG A 27 61.64 -10.73 19.02
C ARG A 27 60.90 -9.47 18.56
N SER A 28 59.68 -9.25 19.05
CA SER A 28 58.94 -8.00 18.88
C SER A 28 58.31 -7.54 20.21
N THR A 29 58.38 -6.23 20.39
CA THR A 29 57.93 -5.30 21.44
C THR A 29 56.53 -5.60 22.01
N PRO A 30 56.23 -5.25 23.28
CA PRO A 30 54.93 -5.55 23.88
C PRO A 30 53.87 -4.56 23.39
N GLU A 31 53.01 -5.02 22.49
CA GLU A 31 51.82 -4.29 22.04
C GLU A 31 50.58 -4.79 22.78
N ALA A 32 49.78 -3.82 23.22
CA ALA A 32 48.47 -3.85 23.84
C ALA A 32 47.73 -5.21 23.94
N SER A 33 47.31 -5.50 25.17
CA SER A 33 46.24 -6.43 25.57
C SER A 33 45.34 -6.91 24.42
N ALA A 34 45.69 -8.04 23.82
CA ALA A 34 44.75 -8.81 23.03
C ALA A 34 43.69 -9.37 23.99
N THR A 35 42.46 -8.83 23.94
CA THR A 35 41.32 -9.39 24.63
C THR A 35 41.23 -10.88 24.29
N PRO A 36 41.24 -11.80 25.27
CA PRO A 36 41.15 -13.22 24.97
C PRO A 36 39.87 -13.50 24.18
N PRO A 37 39.88 -14.43 23.20
CA PRO A 37 38.68 -14.78 22.46
C PRO A 37 37.60 -15.27 23.44
N SER A 38 36.60 -14.42 23.70
CA SER A 38 35.53 -14.76 24.63
C SER A 38 34.64 -15.82 23.99
N LEU A 39 34.54 -16.98 24.61
CA LEU A 39 33.67 -18.07 24.18
C LEU A 39 32.23 -17.56 24.04
N ALA A 40 31.58 -17.88 22.92
CA ALA A 40 30.17 -17.58 22.76
C ALA A 40 29.38 -18.39 23.78
N THR A 41 28.66 -17.73 24.67
CA THR A 41 27.61 -18.37 25.46
C THR A 41 26.35 -18.46 24.61
N THR A 42 25.78 -19.65 24.51
CA THR A 42 24.48 -19.89 23.89
C THR A 42 23.46 -20.30 24.94
N ALA A 43 22.20 -19.92 24.74
CA ALA A 43 21.08 -20.32 25.60
C ALA A 43 19.82 -20.51 24.77
N VAL A 44 18.90 -21.36 25.24
CA VAL A 44 17.62 -21.62 24.59
C VAL A 44 16.47 -21.40 25.55
N ALA A 45 15.32 -20.97 25.02
CA ALA A 45 14.07 -20.88 25.74
C ALA A 45 12.94 -21.36 24.84
N THR A 46 11.87 -21.89 25.42
CA THR A 46 10.67 -22.29 24.68
C THR A 46 9.48 -21.52 25.22
N VAL A 47 8.63 -21.06 24.31
CA VAL A 47 7.37 -20.38 24.61
C VAL A 47 6.22 -21.28 24.22
N ASP A 48 5.48 -21.75 25.21
CA ASP A 48 4.26 -22.51 24.97
C ASP A 48 3.11 -21.58 24.56
N ALA A 49 2.16 -22.11 23.79
CA ALA A 49 1.02 -21.34 23.28
C ALA A 49 0.14 -20.73 24.40
N ASN A 50 0.12 -21.33 25.59
CA ASN A 50 -0.65 -20.84 26.74
C ASN A 50 0.01 -19.63 27.45
N GLN A 51 1.29 -19.36 27.19
CA GLN A 51 2.02 -18.27 27.85
C GLN A 51 1.66 -16.88 27.31
N LYS A 52 0.90 -16.80 26.20
CA LYS A 52 0.44 -15.56 25.55
C LYS A 52 1.56 -14.52 25.34
N PHE A 53 2.77 -15.00 25.09
CA PHE A 53 3.91 -14.12 24.87
C PHE A 53 3.75 -13.33 23.56
N GLN A 54 4.24 -12.10 23.57
CA GLN A 54 4.19 -11.19 22.42
C GLN A 54 5.59 -10.67 22.08
N LEU A 55 5.98 -10.72 20.80
CA LEU A 55 7.26 -10.17 20.30
C LEU A 55 7.26 -8.64 20.27
N ALA A 56 6.11 -8.10 19.88
CA ALA A 56 5.78 -6.69 19.85
C ALA A 56 4.30 -6.60 20.25
N PRO A 57 3.76 -5.40 20.55
CA PRO A 57 2.33 -5.24 20.69
C PRO A 57 1.60 -5.92 19.53
N ARG A 58 0.49 -6.61 19.81
CA ARG A 58 -0.30 -7.33 18.79
C ARG A 58 0.45 -8.36 17.93
N ILE A 59 1.66 -8.78 18.27
CA ILE A 59 2.36 -9.88 17.59
C ILE A 59 2.56 -11.00 18.60
N GLY A 60 1.66 -11.98 18.57
CA GLY A 60 1.79 -13.18 19.38
C GLY A 60 2.92 -14.07 18.88
N TYR A 61 3.59 -14.77 19.78
CA TYR A 61 4.65 -15.72 19.43
C TYR A 61 4.61 -17.00 20.28
N ARG A 62 4.92 -18.12 19.64
CA ARG A 62 5.14 -19.43 20.27
C ARG A 62 6.30 -20.16 19.59
N GLY A 63 7.07 -20.95 20.33
CA GLY A 63 8.21 -21.70 19.78
C GLY A 63 9.54 -21.43 20.48
N GLY A 64 10.63 -21.77 19.79
CA GLY A 64 11.99 -21.77 20.32
C GLY A 64 12.72 -20.45 20.11
N ILE A 65 13.35 -19.95 21.16
CA ILE A 65 14.19 -18.76 21.13
C ILE A 65 15.61 -19.19 21.47
N SER A 66 16.57 -18.75 20.66
CA SER A 66 17.98 -18.93 20.96
C SER A 66 18.71 -17.60 21.08
N LEU A 67 19.61 -17.56 22.07
CA LEU A 67 20.51 -16.44 22.33
C LEU A 67 21.92 -16.88 21.99
N ASN A 68 22.67 -16.01 21.34
CA ASN A 68 24.12 -16.15 21.17
C ASN A 68 24.80 -14.85 21.58
N SER A 69 25.63 -14.89 22.62
CA SER A 69 26.32 -13.70 23.16
C SER A 69 27.20 -12.92 22.16
N GLN A 70 27.63 -13.56 21.06
CA GLN A 70 28.41 -12.91 20.01
C GLN A 70 27.55 -12.32 18.88
N LYS A 71 26.25 -12.60 18.84
CA LYS A 71 25.31 -12.01 17.88
C LYS A 71 24.37 -11.07 18.60
N ARG A 72 24.17 -9.87 18.04
CA ARG A 72 23.13 -8.96 18.54
C ARG A 72 21.75 -9.49 18.13
N GLY A 73 20.80 -9.48 19.07
CA GLY A 73 19.44 -9.95 18.85
C GLY A 73 19.18 -11.37 19.36
N LEU A 74 17.92 -11.76 19.33
CA LEU A 74 17.47 -13.11 19.62
C LEU A 74 17.05 -13.77 18.31
N ILE A 75 17.34 -15.06 18.17
CA ILE A 75 16.87 -15.84 17.03
C ILE A 75 15.57 -16.50 17.44
N PHE A 76 14.50 -16.18 16.72
CA PHE A 76 13.18 -16.73 16.92
C PHE A 76 12.93 -17.80 15.86
N ASP A 77 12.71 -19.03 16.32
CA ASP A 77 12.41 -20.19 15.49
C ASP A 77 11.10 -20.81 15.98
N GLY A 78 10.00 -20.39 15.37
CA GLY A 78 8.68 -20.70 15.87
C GLY A 78 7.59 -20.16 14.99
N GLN A 79 6.48 -19.76 15.59
CA GLN A 79 5.33 -19.22 14.89
C GLN A 79 4.91 -17.89 15.47
N VAL A 80 4.38 -17.04 14.60
CA VAL A 80 3.86 -15.72 14.92
C VAL A 80 2.41 -15.58 14.49
N LEU A 81 1.68 -14.71 15.17
CA LEU A 81 0.29 -14.37 14.89
C LEU A 81 0.12 -12.85 14.91
N LEU A 82 -0.41 -12.27 13.83
CA LEU A 82 -0.72 -10.84 13.77
C LEU A 82 -2.12 -10.60 14.33
N GLN A 83 -2.18 -10.05 15.54
CA GLN A 83 -3.43 -9.81 16.28
C GLN A 83 -4.05 -8.45 15.91
N PHE A 84 -4.23 -8.23 14.60
CA PHE A 84 -4.75 -6.99 14.02
C PHE A 84 -6.26 -7.04 13.84
N GLY A 85 -6.95 -5.95 14.20
CA GLY A 85 -8.41 -5.85 14.13
C GLY A 85 -9.14 -6.84 15.05
N LYS A 86 -10.46 -6.95 14.85
CA LYS A 86 -11.35 -7.86 15.60
C LYS A 86 -11.96 -8.96 14.74
N LEU A 87 -11.78 -8.87 13.42
CA LEU A 87 -12.32 -9.84 12.47
C LEU A 87 -11.65 -11.19 12.67
N LYS A 88 -12.47 -12.23 12.83
CA LYS A 88 -11.98 -13.61 12.92
C LYS A 88 -11.42 -14.03 11.56
N ASN A 89 -10.45 -14.95 11.59
CA ASN A 89 -9.83 -15.54 10.40
C ASN A 89 -9.07 -14.55 9.49
N SER A 90 -8.86 -13.29 9.92
CA SER A 90 -7.99 -12.35 9.20
C SER A 90 -6.51 -12.64 9.41
N SER A 91 -6.14 -13.46 10.40
CA SER A 91 -4.76 -13.86 10.65
C SER A 91 -4.69 -15.28 11.18
N GLN A 92 -3.60 -15.98 10.88
CA GLN A 92 -3.30 -17.32 11.38
C GLN A 92 -1.86 -17.40 11.88
N TRP A 93 -1.55 -18.46 12.62
CA TRP A 93 -0.18 -18.76 13.01
C TRP A 93 0.62 -19.14 11.77
N PHE A 94 1.78 -18.51 11.57
CA PHE A 94 2.70 -18.83 10.48
C PHE A 94 4.12 -18.95 11.00
N ALA A 95 4.92 -19.80 10.36
CA ALA A 95 6.30 -20.02 10.74
C ALA A 95 7.15 -18.77 10.51
N VAL A 96 8.04 -18.49 11.46
CA VAL A 96 9.09 -17.49 11.34
C VAL A 96 10.40 -18.08 11.82
N GLN A 97 11.45 -17.80 11.04
CA GLN A 97 12.82 -18.06 11.42
C GLN A 97 13.61 -16.78 11.13
N ASP A 98 13.64 -15.86 12.11
CA ASP A 98 14.24 -14.54 11.92
C ASP A 98 15.05 -14.10 13.15
N SER A 99 16.08 -13.31 12.90
CA SER A 99 16.89 -12.68 13.95
C SER A 99 16.25 -11.33 14.27
N ILE A 100 15.44 -11.28 15.33
CA ILE A 100 14.68 -10.10 15.66
C ILE A 100 15.42 -9.29 16.73
N ASP A 101 15.71 -8.03 16.41
CA ASP A 101 16.15 -7.04 17.39
C ASP A 101 14.90 -6.53 18.15
N PRO A 102 14.87 -6.62 19.50
CA PRO A 102 13.77 -6.08 20.29
C PRO A 102 13.49 -4.58 20.03
N LYS A 103 14.45 -3.82 19.52
CA LYS A 103 14.28 -2.40 19.17
C LYS A 103 13.69 -2.17 17.77
N ASN A 104 13.89 -3.11 16.85
CA ASN A 104 13.47 -3.01 15.45
C ASN A 104 12.85 -4.35 15.03
N VAL A 105 11.57 -4.53 15.34
CA VAL A 105 10.86 -5.75 14.98
C VAL A 105 10.55 -5.73 13.49
N VAL A 106 11.24 -6.60 12.75
CA VAL A 106 11.05 -6.82 11.32
C VAL A 106 10.67 -8.29 11.11
N LEU A 107 9.54 -8.53 10.43
CA LEU A 107 9.09 -9.87 10.06
C LEU A 107 9.05 -10.00 8.53
N THR A 108 9.59 -11.08 8.00
CA THR A 108 9.53 -11.35 6.56
C THR A 108 8.22 -12.08 6.22
N LEU A 109 7.36 -11.42 5.43
CA LEU A 109 6.04 -11.90 4.97
C LEU A 109 6.03 -12.21 3.47
N THR A 110 7.15 -12.69 2.92
CA THR A 110 7.24 -13.05 1.51
C THR A 110 6.81 -14.51 1.32
N LYS A 111 5.62 -14.71 0.76
CA LYS A 111 4.99 -16.04 0.54
C LYS A 111 4.96 -16.93 1.79
N PRO A 112 4.43 -16.43 2.93
CA PRO A 112 4.24 -17.27 4.10
C PRO A 112 3.28 -18.42 3.75
N LYS A 113 3.50 -19.58 4.38
CA LYS A 113 2.67 -20.77 4.16
C LYS A 113 2.22 -21.34 5.48
N THR A 114 1.07 -22.00 5.46
CA THR A 114 0.64 -22.89 6.55
C THR A 114 1.55 -24.11 6.63
N GLU A 115 1.42 -24.89 7.71
CA GLU A 115 2.09 -26.20 7.84
C GLU A 115 1.72 -27.14 6.69
N ASP A 116 0.48 -27.08 6.21
CA ASP A 116 -0.03 -27.86 5.07
C ASP A 116 0.42 -27.30 3.70
N GLY A 117 1.18 -26.21 3.67
CA GLY A 117 1.71 -25.60 2.46
C GLY A 117 0.77 -24.63 1.73
N ALA A 118 -0.40 -24.33 2.29
CA ALA A 118 -1.33 -23.33 1.73
C ALA A 118 -0.74 -21.93 1.84
N GLU A 119 -0.90 -21.11 0.80
CA GLU A 119 -0.36 -19.76 0.77
C GLU A 119 -1.15 -18.82 1.70
N LEU A 120 -0.42 -18.05 2.49
CA LEU A 120 -0.97 -17.04 3.39
C LEU A 120 -0.75 -15.66 2.78
N LEU A 121 -1.82 -14.87 2.76
CA LEU A 121 -1.86 -13.62 2.03
C LEU A 121 -2.09 -12.44 2.97
N THR A 122 -1.72 -11.25 2.48
CA THR A 122 -1.93 -9.99 3.18
C THR A 122 -2.46 -8.93 2.22
N GLY A 123 -3.45 -8.16 2.66
CA GLY A 123 -4.06 -7.11 1.83
C GLY A 123 -5.57 -6.98 2.05
N ILE A 124 -6.25 -6.42 1.06
CA ILE A 124 -7.71 -6.24 1.05
C ILE A 124 -8.30 -7.09 -0.08
N TYR A 125 -9.28 -7.91 0.27
CA TYR A 125 -9.90 -8.88 -0.62
C TYR A 125 -11.40 -8.66 -0.69
N LEU A 126 -12.02 -9.00 -1.82
CA LEU A 126 -13.47 -9.03 -2.01
C LEU A 126 -13.92 -10.48 -2.01
N SER A 127 -14.81 -10.85 -1.08
CA SER A 127 -15.35 -12.21 -1.04
C SER A 127 -16.26 -12.45 -2.23
N ASP A 128 -16.08 -13.55 -2.95
CA ASP A 128 -17.01 -13.95 -4.01
C ASP A 128 -18.35 -14.46 -3.44
N ALA A 129 -18.31 -15.07 -2.25
CA ALA A 129 -19.46 -15.69 -1.61
C ALA A 129 -20.51 -14.67 -1.12
N ASP A 130 -20.09 -13.57 -0.50
CA ASP A 130 -21.02 -12.57 0.05
C ASP A 130 -20.84 -11.15 -0.50
N ASN A 131 -19.88 -10.96 -1.42
CA ASN A 131 -19.50 -9.70 -2.04
C ASN A 131 -19.23 -8.62 -0.99
N LYS A 132 -18.39 -8.93 0.01
CA LYS A 132 -17.92 -7.95 1.00
C LYS A 132 -16.39 -7.87 1.01
N PRO A 133 -15.83 -6.65 1.13
CA PRO A 133 -14.41 -6.47 1.34
C PRO A 133 -14.02 -6.88 2.75
N TYR A 134 -12.89 -7.58 2.86
CA TYR A 134 -12.31 -8.04 4.11
C TYR A 134 -10.77 -7.98 4.06
N PRO A 135 -10.10 -7.77 5.20
CA PRO A 135 -8.65 -7.77 5.27
C PRO A 135 -8.10 -9.17 5.51
N LEU A 136 -6.91 -9.43 5.00
CA LEU A 136 -6.05 -10.53 5.43
C LEU A 136 -4.73 -9.94 5.96
N TYR A 137 -4.28 -10.49 7.08
CA TYR A 137 -3.04 -10.19 7.79
C TYR A 137 -2.29 -11.51 8.02
N VAL A 138 -1.86 -12.14 6.92
CA VAL A 138 -1.27 -13.49 6.89
C VAL A 138 -2.30 -14.57 7.22
N ALA A 139 -3.26 -14.73 6.31
CA ALA A 139 -4.30 -15.74 6.36
C ALA A 139 -4.65 -16.22 4.93
N PRO A 140 -5.23 -17.42 4.76
CA PRO A 140 -5.72 -17.86 3.47
C PRO A 140 -6.98 -17.07 3.08
N LYS A 141 -7.30 -17.06 1.77
CA LYS A 141 -8.60 -16.54 1.31
C LYS A 141 -9.73 -17.41 1.85
N ALA A 142 -10.93 -16.82 1.97
CA ALA A 142 -12.13 -17.60 2.29
C ALA A 142 -12.50 -18.54 1.13
N THR A 143 -12.37 -18.04 -0.11
CA THR A 143 -12.48 -18.85 -1.32
C THR A 143 -11.40 -18.48 -2.33
N GLU A 144 -10.99 -19.42 -3.19
CA GLU A 144 -10.02 -19.15 -4.26
C GLU A 144 -10.52 -18.09 -5.26
N ALA A 145 -11.84 -18.00 -5.43
CA ALA A 145 -12.51 -17.02 -6.28
C ALA A 145 -12.46 -15.59 -5.73
N ASP A 146 -12.08 -15.40 -4.45
CA ASP A 146 -11.98 -14.07 -3.86
C ASP A 146 -10.94 -13.21 -4.57
N ILE A 147 -11.30 -11.95 -4.80
CA ILE A 147 -10.50 -11.01 -5.57
C ILE A 147 -9.61 -10.23 -4.63
N ALA A 148 -8.31 -10.29 -4.87
CA ALA A 148 -7.37 -9.35 -4.27
C ALA A 148 -7.63 -7.95 -4.83
N ILE A 149 -8.31 -7.10 -4.07
CA ILE A 149 -8.43 -5.67 -4.38
C ILE A 149 -7.06 -5.02 -4.28
N LEU A 150 -6.33 -5.35 -3.22
CA LEU A 150 -4.93 -4.99 -3.01
C LEU A 150 -4.25 -6.20 -2.37
N ALA A 151 -3.14 -6.67 -2.94
CA ALA A 151 -2.26 -7.65 -2.32
C ALA A 151 -0.94 -6.98 -1.95
N VAL A 152 -0.44 -7.27 -0.75
CA VAL A 152 0.81 -6.73 -0.22
C VAL A 152 1.65 -7.87 0.35
N ASP A 153 2.94 -7.81 0.10
CA ASP A 153 3.95 -8.73 0.64
C ASP A 153 5.25 -7.95 0.92
N GLY A 154 6.25 -8.65 1.47
CA GLY A 154 7.55 -8.07 1.80
C GLY A 154 7.84 -8.13 3.29
N LYS A 155 8.37 -7.04 3.85
CA LYS A 155 8.75 -6.97 5.26
C LYS A 155 7.70 -6.17 6.04
N LEU A 156 7.31 -6.67 7.19
CA LEU A 156 6.54 -5.94 8.19
C LEU A 156 7.51 -5.27 9.16
N HIS A 157 7.42 -3.95 9.28
CA HIS A 157 8.19 -3.12 10.19
C HIS A 157 7.26 -2.48 11.23
N TYR A 158 7.63 -2.53 12.50
CA TYR A 158 6.91 -1.83 13.57
C TYR A 158 7.58 -0.50 13.93
N ASP A 159 6.82 0.60 13.84
CA ASP A 159 7.20 1.89 14.39
C ASP A 159 6.55 2.07 15.77
N ALA A 160 7.36 1.94 16.83
CA ALA A 160 6.90 2.09 18.21
C ALA A 160 6.48 3.52 18.58
N LYS A 161 6.98 4.55 17.89
CA LYS A 161 6.58 5.94 18.14
C LYS A 161 5.24 6.25 17.51
N ALA A 162 5.03 5.78 16.28
CA ALA A 162 3.76 5.95 15.57
C ALA A 162 2.69 4.94 16.02
N GLY A 163 3.07 3.84 16.65
CA GLY A 163 2.15 2.74 16.98
C GLY A 163 1.58 2.11 15.71
N ALA A 164 2.44 1.88 14.70
CA ALA A 164 2.01 1.47 13.37
C ALA A 164 2.88 0.34 12.79
N TYR A 165 2.25 -0.58 12.07
CA TYR A 165 2.91 -1.67 11.37
C TYR A 165 2.81 -1.42 9.88
N THR A 166 3.94 -1.32 9.19
CA THR A 166 3.98 -1.12 7.75
C THR A 166 4.52 -2.35 7.05
N ILE A 167 3.82 -2.81 6.03
CA ILE A 167 4.17 -3.97 5.20
C ILE A 167 4.46 -3.47 3.80
N ALA A 168 5.67 -3.73 3.32
CA ALA A 168 6.10 -3.37 1.97
C ALA A 168 7.30 -4.20 1.52
N LYS A 169 7.45 -4.38 0.19
CA LYS A 169 8.67 -4.93 -0.42
C LYS A 169 9.85 -3.99 -0.40
N HIS A 170 9.57 -2.69 -0.30
CA HIS A 170 10.55 -1.61 -0.38
C HIS A 170 10.49 -0.72 0.85
N ASP A 171 11.45 0.19 0.99
CA ASP A 171 11.40 1.22 2.02
C ASP A 171 10.31 2.26 1.66
N PRO A 172 9.18 2.31 2.39
CA PRO A 172 8.09 3.21 2.06
C PRO A 172 8.43 4.70 2.30
N THR A 173 9.56 4.99 2.94
CA THR A 173 10.03 6.35 3.22
C THR A 173 10.94 6.91 2.13
N ASP A 174 11.35 6.09 1.15
CA ASP A 174 12.15 6.55 0.02
C ASP A 174 11.33 7.53 -0.84
N PRO A 175 11.74 8.82 -0.94
CA PRO A 175 10.98 9.85 -1.64
C PRO A 175 10.92 9.63 -3.15
N LYS A 176 11.74 8.74 -3.71
CA LYS A 176 11.78 8.43 -5.15
C LYS A 176 11.00 7.19 -5.53
N LEU A 177 10.44 6.49 -4.54
CA LEU A 177 9.77 5.21 -4.74
C LEU A 177 8.27 5.33 -4.56
N TYR A 178 7.57 5.51 -5.68
CA TYR A 178 6.13 5.67 -5.74
C TYR A 178 5.40 4.35 -6.05
N GLU A 179 6.06 3.46 -6.78
CA GLU A 179 5.58 2.12 -7.15
C GLU A 179 5.46 1.18 -5.95
N GLY A 180 4.55 0.22 -6.08
CA GLY A 180 4.47 -0.92 -5.18
C GLY A 180 3.44 -0.77 -4.08
N ALA A 181 2.97 -1.93 -3.63
CA ALA A 181 1.96 -2.04 -2.60
C ALA A 181 2.54 -1.75 -1.21
N VAL A 182 1.83 -0.95 -0.42
CA VAL A 182 2.14 -0.66 0.97
C VAL A 182 0.85 -0.73 1.77
N LEU A 183 0.91 -1.39 2.93
CA LEU A 183 -0.19 -1.45 3.89
C LEU A 183 0.33 -1.05 5.26
N THR A 184 -0.35 -0.10 5.90
CA THR A 184 -0.04 0.37 7.25
C THR A 184 -1.22 0.15 8.17
N TYR A 185 -1.04 -0.65 9.21
CA TYR A 185 -2.03 -0.87 10.27
C TYR A 185 -1.71 0.00 11.49
N HIS A 186 -2.70 0.77 11.96
CA HIS A 186 -2.58 1.66 13.12
C HIS A 186 -3.11 0.97 14.38
N GLU A 187 -2.26 0.81 15.39
CA GLU A 187 -2.55 0.00 16.58
C GLU A 187 -3.71 0.55 17.41
N ALA A 188 -3.76 1.87 17.56
CA ALA A 188 -4.71 2.57 18.43
C ALA A 188 -6.13 2.58 17.85
N SER A 189 -6.28 2.83 16.55
CA SER A 189 -7.57 2.96 15.88
C SER A 189 -8.05 1.67 15.21
N GLY A 190 -7.14 0.74 14.88
CA GLY A 190 -7.43 -0.40 14.01
C GLY A 190 -7.63 -0.01 12.54
N GLN A 191 -7.33 1.23 12.18
CA GLN A 191 -7.38 1.72 10.80
C GLN A 191 -6.26 1.10 9.97
N VAL A 192 -6.56 0.84 8.70
CA VAL A 192 -5.58 0.43 7.70
C VAL A 192 -5.49 1.52 6.63
N ASP A 193 -4.33 2.12 6.46
CA ASP A 193 -4.02 2.92 5.27
C ASP A 193 -3.26 2.05 4.27
N PHE A 194 -3.53 2.25 2.98
CA PHE A 194 -2.92 1.42 1.95
C PHE A 194 -2.75 2.17 0.64
N ARG A 195 -1.74 1.78 -0.14
CA ARG A 195 -1.52 2.27 -1.50
C ARG A 195 -0.97 1.16 -2.37
N GLY A 196 -1.11 1.29 -3.68
CA GLY A 196 -0.51 0.38 -4.65
C GLY A 196 -1.41 0.05 -5.83
N PRO A 197 -1.05 -0.99 -6.61
CA PRO A 197 -1.87 -1.45 -7.72
C PRO A 197 -3.16 -2.08 -7.18
N MET A 198 -4.29 -1.79 -7.82
CA MET A 198 -5.60 -2.24 -7.38
C MET A 198 -6.36 -2.97 -8.47
N ARG A 199 -7.26 -3.85 -8.05
CA ARG A 199 -8.14 -4.59 -8.95
C ARG A 199 -9.56 -4.64 -8.42
N PHE A 200 -10.47 -3.98 -9.13
CA PHE A 200 -11.89 -3.94 -8.75
C PHE A 200 -12.76 -4.95 -9.51
N ILE A 201 -12.29 -5.41 -10.68
CA ILE A 201 -12.99 -6.35 -11.55
C ILE A 201 -12.06 -7.44 -12.07
N THR A 202 -12.64 -8.47 -12.69
CA THR A 202 -11.92 -9.45 -13.49
C THR A 202 -11.86 -8.97 -14.94
N ASN A 203 -10.65 -8.64 -15.40
CA ASN A 203 -10.43 -8.14 -16.76
C ASN A 203 -10.65 -9.23 -17.81
N ASN A 204 -11.18 -8.83 -18.97
CA ASN A 204 -11.28 -9.68 -20.15
C ASN A 204 -10.92 -8.89 -21.43
N LYS A 205 -11.10 -9.51 -22.60
CA LYS A 205 -10.75 -8.91 -23.90
C LYS A 205 -11.68 -7.75 -24.33
N ASN A 206 -12.89 -7.68 -23.79
CA ASN A 206 -13.90 -6.69 -24.17
C ASN A 206 -13.91 -5.50 -23.21
N TYR A 207 -13.51 -5.72 -21.95
CA TYR A 207 -13.52 -4.73 -20.89
C TYR A 207 -12.41 -5.02 -19.87
N SER A 208 -11.61 -4.01 -19.55
CA SER A 208 -10.59 -4.11 -18.51
C SER A 208 -10.43 -2.81 -17.74
N ILE A 209 -10.13 -2.93 -16.45
CA ILE A 209 -9.74 -1.81 -15.59
C ILE A 209 -8.34 -2.08 -15.04
N THR A 210 -7.44 -1.13 -15.27
CA THR A 210 -6.15 -1.04 -14.60
C THR A 210 -6.24 0.08 -13.57
N ALA A 211 -5.85 -0.17 -12.32
CA ALA A 211 -6.01 0.84 -11.27
C ALA A 211 -4.76 0.99 -10.39
N GLY A 212 -4.48 2.22 -10.01
CA GLY A 212 -3.61 2.58 -8.90
C GLY A 212 -4.41 3.39 -7.88
N GLY A 213 -4.22 3.13 -6.59
CA GLY A 213 -5.02 3.80 -5.57
C GLY A 213 -4.28 4.10 -4.28
N VAL A 214 -4.83 5.04 -3.53
CA VAL A 214 -4.53 5.30 -2.12
C VAL A 214 -5.84 5.19 -1.36
N GLY A 215 -5.86 4.40 -0.29
CA GLY A 215 -7.09 4.10 0.42
C GLY A 215 -6.91 4.01 1.92
N ARG A 216 -8.07 3.99 2.57
CA ARG A 216 -8.22 3.88 4.01
C ARG A 216 -9.37 2.94 4.33
N ALA A 217 -9.18 2.07 5.30
CA ALA A 217 -10.17 1.13 5.77
C ALA A 217 -10.28 1.14 7.29
N ASN A 218 -11.49 0.93 7.79
CA ASN A 218 -11.77 0.51 9.15
C ASN A 218 -12.53 -0.82 9.07
N PRO A 219 -11.81 -1.95 8.89
CA PRO A 219 -12.43 -3.23 8.54
C PRO A 219 -13.47 -3.71 9.55
N ASP A 220 -13.24 -3.49 10.85
CA ASP A 220 -14.16 -3.85 11.92
C ASP A 220 -15.56 -3.19 11.77
N SER A 221 -15.63 -2.04 11.08
CA SER A 221 -16.88 -1.30 10.80
C SER A 221 -17.31 -1.37 9.34
N ALA A 222 -16.66 -2.22 8.53
CA ALA A 222 -16.88 -2.35 7.09
C ALA A 222 -16.82 -1.03 6.30
N ARG A 223 -16.00 -0.06 6.74
CA ARG A 223 -15.81 1.22 6.05
C ARG A 223 -14.54 1.17 5.23
N TYR A 224 -14.68 1.30 3.91
CA TYR A 224 -13.56 1.32 2.97
C TYR A 224 -13.69 2.50 2.02
N GLN A 225 -12.58 3.18 1.79
CA GLN A 225 -12.47 4.35 0.92
C GLN A 225 -11.21 4.23 0.09
N VAL A 226 -11.30 4.54 -1.19
CA VAL A 226 -10.18 4.54 -2.12
C VAL A 226 -10.28 5.75 -3.03
N ASP A 227 -9.22 6.56 -3.08
CA ASP A 227 -8.99 7.48 -4.19
C ASP A 227 -8.24 6.72 -5.28
N ALA A 228 -8.91 6.47 -6.41
CA ALA A 228 -8.39 5.68 -7.51
C ALA A 228 -8.05 6.51 -8.75
N LEU A 229 -7.00 6.09 -9.44
CA LEU A 229 -6.74 6.37 -10.84
C LEU A 229 -7.12 5.11 -11.63
N LEU A 230 -8.00 5.25 -12.61
CA LEU A 230 -8.55 4.14 -13.40
C LEU A 230 -8.19 4.33 -14.87
N GLY A 231 -7.48 3.36 -15.44
CA GLY A 231 -7.39 3.14 -16.87
C GLY A 231 -8.45 2.13 -17.29
N ILE A 232 -9.44 2.56 -18.07
CA ILE A 232 -10.55 1.74 -18.52
C ILE A 232 -10.39 1.51 -20.02
N ASP A 233 -10.35 0.24 -20.42
CA ASP A 233 -10.34 -0.15 -21.83
C ASP A 233 -11.58 -0.95 -22.18
N PHE A 234 -12.22 -0.57 -23.28
CA PHE A 234 -13.39 -1.25 -23.80
C PHE A 234 -13.41 -1.24 -25.33
N ALA A 235 -14.06 -2.23 -25.92
CA ALA A 235 -14.19 -2.33 -27.37
C ALA A 235 -15.15 -1.27 -27.90
N VAL A 236 -14.65 -0.30 -28.67
CA VAL A 236 -15.45 0.78 -29.24
C VAL A 236 -14.85 1.24 -30.58
N ASN A 237 -15.70 1.76 -31.47
CA ASN A 237 -15.27 2.28 -32.76
C ASN A 237 -14.33 3.50 -32.58
N GLY A 238 -13.17 3.48 -33.22
CA GLY A 238 -12.19 4.57 -33.15
C GLY A 238 -12.74 5.96 -33.50
N LYS A 239 -13.68 6.05 -34.45
CA LYS A 239 -14.33 7.33 -34.78
C LYS A 239 -15.21 7.85 -33.64
N ALA A 240 -15.93 6.96 -32.95
CA ALA A 240 -16.74 7.34 -31.80
C ALA A 240 -15.85 7.85 -30.65
N MET A 241 -14.69 7.21 -30.46
CA MET A 241 -13.67 7.65 -29.50
C MET A 241 -13.08 9.03 -29.84
N ASP A 242 -12.75 9.24 -31.11
CA ASP A 242 -12.21 10.52 -31.57
C ASP A 242 -13.23 11.66 -31.37
N ILE A 243 -14.51 11.40 -31.66
CA ILE A 243 -15.62 12.34 -31.43
C ILE A 243 -15.80 12.61 -29.93
N MET A 244 -15.83 11.57 -29.10
CA MET A 244 -15.94 11.72 -27.64
C MET A 244 -14.80 12.58 -27.08
N GLY A 245 -13.55 12.26 -27.44
CA GLY A 245 -12.39 13.02 -27.00
C GLY A 245 -12.42 14.47 -27.52
N ALA A 246 -12.87 14.69 -28.76
CA ALA A 246 -12.99 16.02 -29.33
C ALA A 246 -14.03 16.86 -28.60
N ASN A 247 -15.23 16.33 -28.39
CA ASN A 247 -16.33 17.01 -27.70
C ASN A 247 -15.94 17.33 -26.25
N LEU A 248 -15.50 16.32 -25.50
CA LEU A 248 -15.07 16.51 -24.12
C LEU A 248 -13.94 17.55 -24.04
N GLY A 249 -12.95 17.50 -24.95
CA GLY A 249 -11.84 18.46 -24.95
C GLY A 249 -12.25 19.89 -25.28
N GLN A 250 -13.35 20.12 -26.01
CA GLN A 250 -13.89 21.45 -26.22
C GLN A 250 -14.62 21.96 -24.98
N ILE A 251 -15.49 21.12 -24.40
CA ILE A 251 -16.35 21.48 -23.27
C ILE A 251 -15.51 21.72 -22.01
N THR A 252 -14.50 20.88 -21.76
CA THR A 252 -13.70 20.93 -20.54
C THR A 252 -12.50 21.87 -20.61
N LYS A 253 -12.35 22.65 -21.69
CA LYS A 253 -11.19 23.53 -21.93
C LYS A 253 -10.87 24.49 -20.77
N ASN A 254 -11.91 24.94 -20.05
CA ASN A 254 -11.80 25.88 -18.93
C ASN A 254 -12.05 25.21 -17.56
N ALA A 255 -12.20 23.89 -17.52
CA ALA A 255 -12.42 23.16 -16.28
C ALA A 255 -11.13 23.15 -15.42
N PRO A 256 -11.25 23.09 -14.08
CA PRO A 256 -10.09 22.94 -13.22
C PRO A 256 -9.32 21.65 -13.52
N PRO A 257 -7.98 21.65 -13.40
CA PRO A 257 -7.17 20.48 -13.70
C PRO A 257 -7.45 19.35 -12.71
N ALA A 258 -7.66 18.14 -13.23
CA ALA A 258 -7.87 16.93 -12.44
C ALA A 258 -6.59 16.42 -11.76
N LEU A 259 -5.45 16.63 -12.43
CA LEU A 259 -4.12 16.34 -11.92
C LEU A 259 -3.59 17.51 -11.09
N ASN A 260 -3.17 17.22 -9.86
CA ASN A 260 -2.76 18.20 -8.86
C ASN A 260 -1.29 18.04 -8.40
N GLY A 261 -0.56 17.03 -8.87
CA GLY A 261 0.84 16.79 -8.51
C GLY A 261 1.08 16.39 -7.05
N SER A 262 0.04 16.10 -6.28
CA SER A 262 0.16 15.67 -4.88
C SER A 262 0.88 14.32 -4.77
N THR A 263 1.48 14.03 -3.62
CA THR A 263 2.13 12.73 -3.37
C THR A 263 1.20 11.55 -3.61
N ASN A 264 -0.08 11.66 -3.23
CA ASN A 264 -1.08 10.61 -3.51
C ASN A 264 -1.32 10.42 -5.00
N GLU A 265 -1.34 11.49 -5.79
CA GLU A 265 -1.39 11.39 -7.25
C GLU A 265 -0.17 10.67 -7.82
N LEU A 266 1.03 11.01 -7.35
CA LEU A 266 2.26 10.36 -7.79
C LEU A 266 2.25 8.85 -7.46
N TYR A 267 1.79 8.47 -6.27
CA TYR A 267 1.61 7.07 -5.90
C TYR A 267 0.65 6.33 -6.84
N LYS A 268 -0.46 6.95 -7.25
CA LYS A 268 -1.44 6.33 -8.16
C LYS A 268 -0.90 6.23 -9.58
N LEU A 269 -0.31 7.30 -10.10
CA LEU A 269 0.28 7.33 -11.45
C LEU A 269 1.38 6.28 -11.60
N ALA A 270 2.22 6.11 -10.58
CA ALA A 270 3.34 5.19 -10.63
C ALA A 270 2.92 3.72 -10.71
N GLN A 271 1.68 3.35 -10.39
CA GLN A 271 1.23 1.96 -10.55
C GLN A 271 0.96 1.58 -12.01
N LEU A 272 0.73 2.58 -12.86
CA LEU A 272 0.50 2.39 -14.30
C LEU A 272 1.72 2.85 -15.10
N ALA A 273 2.34 3.96 -14.72
CA ALA A 273 3.61 4.45 -15.24
C ALA A 273 4.79 3.80 -14.49
N SER A 274 6.01 4.31 -14.68
CA SER A 274 7.17 3.97 -13.87
C SER A 274 7.57 5.11 -12.92
N ASN A 275 8.31 4.79 -11.84
CA ASN A 275 8.86 5.78 -10.90
C ASN A 275 9.60 6.90 -11.63
N LYS A 276 10.41 6.54 -12.64
CA LYS A 276 11.19 7.50 -13.45
C LYS A 276 10.29 8.45 -14.23
N GLU A 277 9.23 7.94 -14.86
CA GLU A 277 8.27 8.75 -15.61
C GLU A 277 7.49 9.70 -14.68
N VAL A 278 7.12 9.21 -13.49
CA VAL A 278 6.41 10.00 -12.48
C VAL A 278 7.31 11.06 -11.83
N GLU A 279 8.58 10.77 -11.56
CA GLU A 279 9.56 11.75 -11.08
C GLU A 279 9.78 12.85 -12.14
N ALA A 280 9.88 12.48 -13.42
CA ALA A 280 9.95 13.43 -14.53
C ALA A 280 8.66 14.26 -14.68
N TYR A 281 7.50 13.72 -14.32
CA TYR A 281 6.24 14.47 -14.25
C TYR A 281 6.22 15.44 -13.06
N ALA A 282 6.55 14.96 -11.86
CA ALA A 282 6.58 15.75 -10.64
C ALA A 282 7.54 16.96 -10.74
N THR A 283 8.71 16.77 -11.35
CA THR A 283 9.68 17.86 -11.60
C THR A 283 9.17 18.92 -12.60
N ARG A 284 8.28 18.55 -13.53
CA ARG A 284 7.64 19.49 -14.46
C ARG A 284 6.47 20.25 -13.82
N THR A 285 5.80 19.66 -12.85
CA THR A 285 4.61 20.25 -12.19
C THR A 285 4.94 20.97 -10.88
N SER A 286 6.09 20.68 -10.26
CA SER A 286 6.63 21.43 -9.13
C SER A 286 7.24 22.76 -9.57
N THR A 287 6.38 23.77 -9.73
CA THR A 287 6.79 25.16 -9.50
C THR A 287 7.17 25.27 -8.01
N PRO A 288 8.26 25.97 -7.59
CA PRO A 288 8.68 25.94 -6.20
C PRO A 288 7.66 26.69 -5.33
N SER A 289 6.74 25.96 -4.69
CA SER A 289 5.97 26.48 -3.58
C SER A 289 6.82 26.37 -2.31
N ALA A 290 7.00 27.51 -1.64
CA ALA A 290 7.64 27.60 -0.33
C ALA A 290 7.01 26.58 0.65
N PRO A 291 7.78 26.07 1.63
CA PRO A 291 7.33 24.98 2.48
C PRO A 291 6.08 25.38 3.26
N VAL A 292 4.97 24.69 3.00
CA VAL A 292 3.79 24.76 3.85
C VAL A 292 4.10 23.95 5.10
N ALA A 293 4.33 24.66 6.21
CA ALA A 293 4.41 24.06 7.53
C ALA A 293 3.15 23.22 7.78
N VAL A 294 3.34 21.96 8.16
CA VAL A 294 2.27 21.05 8.60
C VAL A 294 1.74 21.60 9.93
N PRO A 295 0.49 22.09 10.04
CA PRO A 295 -0.06 22.34 11.35
C PRO A 295 -0.50 21.01 11.95
N VAL A 296 0.16 20.65 13.04
CA VAL A 296 -0.30 19.62 13.98
C VAL A 296 -1.68 20.06 14.49
N ALA A 297 -2.72 19.28 14.19
CA ALA A 297 -4.06 19.53 14.70
C ALA A 297 -4.14 19.16 16.19
N ALA A 298 -4.24 20.17 17.05
CA ALA A 298 -4.73 20.06 18.42
C ALA A 298 -6.27 20.10 18.44
N PRO A 299 -6.95 19.58 19.49
CA PRO A 299 -8.38 19.30 19.46
C PRO A 299 -9.24 20.58 19.57
N ALA A 300 -10.47 20.48 19.04
CA ALA A 300 -11.44 21.57 18.89
C ALA A 300 -11.85 22.24 20.22
N PRO A 301 -12.11 23.56 20.22
CA PRO A 301 -12.86 24.21 21.29
C PRO A 301 -14.36 24.27 21.00
N VAL A 302 -15.12 24.32 22.09
CA VAL A 302 -16.58 24.39 22.21
C VAL A 302 -17.09 25.82 22.03
N ASP A 303 -18.25 25.95 21.37
CA ASP A 303 -19.27 27.02 21.35
C ASP A 303 -18.93 28.53 21.28
N GLY A 304 -19.48 29.18 20.23
CA GLY A 304 -20.28 30.42 20.36
C GLY A 304 -19.58 31.80 20.37
N ALA A 305 -19.33 32.40 19.20
CA ALA A 305 -19.25 33.86 18.96
C ALA A 305 -19.20 34.19 17.44
N PRO A 306 -19.57 35.41 16.98
CA PRO A 306 -20.18 35.63 15.66
C PRO A 306 -19.20 35.85 14.50
N VAL A 307 -19.77 35.70 13.30
CA VAL A 307 -19.16 35.78 11.97
C VAL A 307 -18.60 37.17 11.69
N ALA A 308 -17.27 37.30 11.57
CA ALA A 308 -16.60 38.51 11.10
C ALA A 308 -16.28 38.42 9.60
N ALA A 309 -16.50 39.52 8.92
CA ALA A 309 -16.50 39.68 7.46
C ALA A 309 -15.17 39.32 6.76
N ALA A 310 -15.31 38.73 5.57
CA ALA A 310 -14.22 38.37 4.67
C ALA A 310 -13.48 39.61 4.11
N ALA A 311 -12.15 39.63 4.26
CA ALA A 311 -11.27 40.55 3.54
C ALA A 311 -11.05 40.06 2.09
N PRO A 312 -10.83 40.97 1.12
CA PRO A 312 -10.74 40.61 -0.30
C PRO A 312 -9.46 39.84 -0.61
N ALA A 313 -9.60 38.77 -1.40
CA ALA A 313 -8.49 37.97 -1.89
C ALA A 313 -7.53 38.81 -2.76
N SER A 314 -6.24 38.80 -2.43
CA SER A 314 -5.19 39.26 -3.33
C SER A 314 -5.14 38.39 -4.60
N PRO A 315 -4.81 38.97 -5.77
CA PRO A 315 -4.89 38.27 -7.05
C PRO A 315 -3.83 37.16 -7.13
N ALA A 316 -4.26 35.97 -7.55
CA ALA A 316 -3.37 34.87 -7.88
C ALA A 316 -2.39 35.29 -8.99
N PRO A 317 -1.10 34.92 -8.92
CA PRO A 317 -0.16 35.21 -9.99
C PRO A 317 -0.55 34.42 -11.25
N ALA A 318 -0.47 35.10 -12.40
CA ALA A 318 -0.82 34.55 -13.70
C ALA A 318 -0.05 33.25 -14.01
N ALA A 319 -0.78 32.16 -14.19
CA ALA A 319 -0.23 30.90 -14.66
C ALA A 319 0.33 31.07 -16.08
N THR A 320 1.64 30.96 -16.23
CA THR A 320 2.30 30.80 -17.53
C THR A 320 1.76 29.55 -18.23
N SER A 321 1.37 29.70 -19.50
CA SER A 321 0.72 28.70 -20.33
C SER A 321 1.63 27.51 -20.66
N THR A 322 1.79 26.57 -19.74
CA THR A 322 2.29 25.23 -20.04
C THR A 322 1.09 24.37 -20.42
N LYS A 323 1.08 23.82 -21.64
CA LYS A 323 0.03 22.91 -22.12
C LYS A 323 -0.23 21.83 -21.05
N ALA A 324 -1.49 21.65 -20.65
CA ALA A 324 -1.86 20.70 -19.61
C ALA A 324 -1.28 19.29 -19.90
N PRO A 325 -0.74 18.60 -18.88
CA PRO A 325 -0.15 17.27 -19.07
C PRO A 325 -1.19 16.30 -19.63
N THR A 326 -0.79 15.53 -20.65
CA THR A 326 -1.62 14.47 -21.24
C THR A 326 -1.13 13.10 -20.78
N PRO A 327 -1.98 12.04 -20.77
CA PRO A 327 -1.55 10.69 -20.39
C PRO A 327 -0.26 10.27 -21.11
N ALA A 328 -0.22 10.43 -22.43
CA ALA A 328 0.93 10.06 -23.26
C ALA A 328 2.23 10.84 -22.93
N THR A 329 2.13 12.07 -22.41
CA THR A 329 3.30 12.86 -21.97
C THR A 329 3.80 12.49 -20.58
N ILE A 330 3.03 11.73 -19.82
CA ILE A 330 3.42 11.15 -18.54
C ILE A 330 3.98 9.74 -18.81
N SER A 331 3.19 8.86 -19.43
CA SER A 331 3.61 7.53 -19.85
C SER A 331 2.68 6.99 -20.94
N SER A 332 3.22 6.23 -21.90
CA SER A 332 2.39 5.52 -22.87
C SER A 332 1.48 4.48 -22.24
N LYS A 333 1.80 4.00 -21.02
CA LYS A 333 0.98 3.04 -20.27
C LYS A 333 -0.28 3.65 -19.66
N LEU A 334 -0.38 4.98 -19.62
CA LEU A 334 -1.59 5.70 -19.19
C LEU A 334 -2.57 5.94 -20.36
N VAL A 335 -2.24 5.51 -21.57
CA VAL A 335 -3.11 5.69 -22.74
C VAL A 335 -4.12 4.54 -22.78
N HIS A 336 -5.25 4.75 -22.11
CA HIS A 336 -6.42 3.87 -22.16
C HIS A 336 -7.54 4.48 -23.00
N THR A 337 -8.56 3.69 -23.30
CA THR A 337 -9.82 4.17 -23.91
C THR A 337 -10.33 5.36 -23.10
N LEU A 338 -10.44 5.22 -21.78
CA LEU A 338 -10.72 6.31 -20.87
C LEU A 338 -9.77 6.24 -19.67
N THR A 339 -9.16 7.36 -19.31
CA THR A 339 -8.30 7.48 -18.12
C THR A 339 -8.90 8.47 -17.14
N LEU A 340 -9.27 7.97 -15.96
CA LEU A 340 -9.90 8.73 -14.88
C LEU A 340 -8.95 8.86 -13.70
N SER A 341 -9.08 9.95 -12.95
CA SER A 341 -8.36 10.23 -11.72
C SER A 341 -9.31 10.80 -10.68
N GLN A 342 -8.89 10.74 -9.42
CA GLN A 342 -9.70 11.21 -8.29
C GLN A 342 -11.07 10.54 -8.24
N VAL A 343 -11.14 9.26 -8.65
CA VAL A 343 -12.35 8.45 -8.51
C VAL A 343 -12.41 8.01 -7.05
N ASN A 344 -13.03 8.86 -6.22
CA ASN A 344 -13.16 8.65 -4.78
C ASN A 344 -14.24 7.60 -4.47
N LEU A 345 -13.86 6.33 -4.52
CA LEU A 345 -14.71 5.19 -4.27
C LEU A 345 -14.96 4.99 -2.78
N ARG A 346 -16.21 4.72 -2.42
CA ARG A 346 -16.63 4.29 -1.08
C ARG A 346 -17.35 2.95 -1.19
N TRP A 347 -17.10 2.06 -0.24
CA TRP A 347 -17.84 0.82 -0.14
C TRP A 347 -19.21 1.03 0.51
N SER A 348 -20.27 0.49 -0.09
CA SER A 348 -21.62 0.42 0.47
C SER A 348 -21.94 -1.00 0.95
N PRO A 349 -22.02 -1.27 2.27
CA PRO A 349 -22.47 -2.57 2.77
C PRO A 349 -23.91 -2.91 2.35
N LYS A 350 -24.76 -1.89 2.16
CA LYS A 350 -26.16 -2.05 1.77
C LYS A 350 -26.29 -2.49 0.31
N GLN A 351 -25.57 -1.82 -0.60
CA GLN A 351 -25.61 -2.12 -2.03
C GLN A 351 -24.63 -3.22 -2.45
N LYS A 352 -23.68 -3.56 -1.58
CA LYS A 352 -22.53 -4.42 -1.89
C LYS A 352 -21.78 -3.95 -3.13
N ALA A 353 -21.54 -2.64 -3.20
CA ALA A 353 -20.92 -1.99 -4.34
C ALA A 353 -19.97 -0.89 -3.89
N TRP A 354 -18.95 -0.65 -4.72
CA TRP A 354 -18.14 0.56 -4.68
C TRP A 354 -18.85 1.65 -5.48
N TYR A 355 -18.97 2.84 -4.92
CA TYR A 355 -19.56 3.98 -5.62
C TYR A 355 -18.67 5.22 -5.46
N SER A 356 -18.51 6.01 -6.52
CA SER A 356 -17.75 7.26 -6.46
C SER A 356 -18.51 8.35 -5.73
N VAL A 357 -17.80 9.24 -5.06
CA VAL A 357 -18.35 10.44 -4.44
C VAL A 357 -17.61 11.69 -4.93
N GLY A 358 -18.37 12.70 -5.36
CA GLY A 358 -17.85 13.94 -5.89
C GLY A 358 -17.58 13.89 -7.39
N LYS A 359 -16.89 14.91 -7.89
CA LYS A 359 -16.54 15.04 -9.32
C LYS A 359 -15.51 13.98 -9.75
N ILE A 360 -15.51 13.66 -11.03
CA ILE A 360 -14.58 12.71 -11.64
C ILE A 360 -13.57 13.48 -12.49
N GLY A 361 -12.29 13.22 -12.28
CA GLY A 361 -11.23 13.80 -13.10
C GLY A 361 -10.99 13.00 -14.37
N ILE A 362 -11.31 13.53 -15.55
CA ILE A 362 -10.97 12.92 -16.84
C ILE A 362 -9.56 13.38 -17.24
N ILE A 363 -8.61 12.45 -17.29
CA ILE A 363 -7.23 12.73 -17.71
C ILE A 363 -7.09 12.62 -19.22
N GLY A 364 -7.74 11.63 -19.82
CA GLY A 364 -7.62 11.40 -21.25
C GLY A 364 -8.68 10.46 -21.83
N VAL A 365 -8.88 10.61 -23.14
CA VAL A 365 -9.66 9.70 -23.98
C VAL A 365 -8.73 9.26 -25.12
N GLY A 366 -8.30 8.01 -25.09
CA GLY A 366 -7.21 7.53 -25.93
C GLY A 366 -5.96 8.42 -25.81
N LYS A 367 -5.43 8.87 -26.94
CA LYS A 367 -4.24 9.73 -26.99
C LYS A 367 -4.52 11.19 -26.66
N ARG A 368 -5.79 11.59 -26.58
CA ARG A 368 -6.17 12.98 -26.33
C ARG A 368 -6.16 13.23 -24.84
N GLY A 369 -5.30 14.14 -24.38
CA GLY A 369 -5.32 14.60 -22.99
C GLY A 369 -6.36 15.70 -22.79
N LEU A 370 -7.05 15.63 -21.66
CA LEU A 370 -8.05 16.62 -21.24
C LEU A 370 -7.65 17.28 -19.92
N ASN A 371 -7.39 16.45 -18.90
CA ASN A 371 -7.05 16.87 -17.55
C ASN A 371 -8.08 17.84 -16.95
N ALA A 372 -9.30 17.38 -16.74
CA ALA A 372 -10.41 18.21 -16.31
C ALA A 372 -11.37 17.45 -15.37
N PHE A 373 -12.02 18.17 -14.45
CA PHE A 373 -13.15 17.63 -13.70
C PHE A 373 -14.47 17.74 -14.45
N VAL A 374 -15.30 16.71 -14.31
CA VAL A 374 -16.70 16.68 -14.73
C VAL A 374 -17.59 16.17 -13.60
N ASP A 375 -18.88 16.47 -13.69
CA ASP A 375 -19.86 15.75 -12.88
C ASP A 375 -20.00 14.32 -13.41
N GLY A 376 -20.32 13.38 -12.53
CA GLY A 376 -20.37 11.98 -12.93
C GLY A 376 -20.50 11.02 -11.76
N TYR A 377 -20.56 9.75 -12.11
CA TYR A 377 -20.76 8.65 -11.19
C TYR A 377 -20.07 7.39 -11.71
N VAL A 378 -19.42 6.65 -10.82
CA VAL A 378 -18.90 5.31 -11.06
C VAL A 378 -19.49 4.38 -10.02
N GLU A 379 -20.07 3.27 -10.45
CA GLU A 379 -20.40 2.14 -9.60
C GLU A 379 -19.67 0.89 -10.09
N ILE A 380 -19.09 0.14 -9.16
CA ILE A 380 -18.48 -1.16 -9.41
C ILE A 380 -19.10 -2.15 -8.44
N LYS A 381 -19.84 -3.12 -8.99
CA LYS A 381 -20.55 -4.16 -8.24
C LYS A 381 -20.17 -5.54 -8.79
N ARG A 382 -20.29 -6.54 -7.93
CA ARG A 382 -20.25 -7.95 -8.33
C ARG A 382 -21.56 -8.63 -7.96
N GLU A 383 -22.11 -9.41 -8.88
CA GLU A 383 -23.33 -10.18 -8.67
C GLU A 383 -23.19 -11.55 -9.32
N ASN A 384 -23.39 -12.63 -8.56
CA ASN A 384 -23.21 -14.01 -9.02
C ASN A 384 -21.86 -14.21 -9.75
N SER A 385 -20.78 -13.78 -9.09
CA SER A 385 -19.40 -13.80 -9.62
C SER A 385 -19.16 -13.01 -10.92
N THR A 386 -20.15 -12.22 -11.38
CA THR A 386 -20.08 -11.38 -12.58
C THR A 386 -19.85 -9.93 -12.19
N ASP A 387 -18.92 -9.26 -12.88
CA ASP A 387 -18.66 -7.83 -12.72
C ASP A 387 -19.71 -6.98 -13.44
N LEU A 388 -20.17 -5.95 -12.75
CA LEU A 388 -20.99 -4.88 -13.30
C LEU A 388 -20.29 -3.55 -13.03
N VAL A 389 -20.12 -2.74 -14.07
CA VAL A 389 -19.56 -1.39 -13.97
C VAL A 389 -20.50 -0.41 -14.63
N GLU A 390 -20.91 0.59 -13.87
CA GLU A 390 -21.68 1.71 -14.39
C GLU A 390 -20.83 2.97 -14.30
N LEU A 391 -20.74 3.68 -15.42
CA LEU A 391 -20.00 4.93 -15.53
C LEU A 391 -20.89 5.97 -16.21
N TYR A 392 -21.12 7.07 -15.52
CA TYR A 392 -21.79 8.24 -16.03
C TYR A 392 -20.86 9.44 -15.95
N LEU A 393 -20.72 10.18 -17.04
CA LEU A 393 -19.93 11.40 -17.14
C LEU A 393 -20.78 12.50 -17.77
N GLU A 394 -20.98 13.59 -17.04
CA GLU A 394 -21.71 14.77 -17.47
C GLU A 394 -20.72 15.93 -17.65
N ALA A 395 -20.33 16.20 -18.89
CA ALA A 395 -19.42 17.30 -19.19
C ALA A 395 -20.12 18.65 -19.16
N ASP A 396 -21.37 18.69 -19.63
CA ASP A 396 -22.32 19.78 -19.49
C ASP A 396 -23.77 19.24 -19.58
N PRO A 397 -24.81 20.05 -19.31
CA PRO A 397 -26.20 19.59 -19.32
C PRO A 397 -26.73 19.05 -20.66
N GLN A 398 -25.99 19.19 -21.76
CA GLN A 398 -26.37 18.70 -23.09
C GLN A 398 -25.46 17.58 -23.57
N THR A 399 -24.31 17.37 -22.92
CA THR A 399 -23.28 16.41 -23.32
C THR A 399 -22.92 15.51 -22.15
N TRP A 400 -23.49 14.31 -22.19
CA TRP A 400 -23.22 13.26 -21.22
C TRP A 400 -22.88 11.94 -21.93
N TYR A 401 -22.14 11.10 -21.23
CA TYR A 401 -21.73 9.78 -21.66
C TYR A 401 -22.11 8.78 -20.58
N HIS A 402 -22.75 7.68 -20.98
CA HIS A 402 -23.09 6.57 -20.11
C HIS A 402 -22.49 5.30 -20.68
N LEU A 403 -21.84 4.53 -19.81
CA LEU A 403 -21.26 3.24 -20.11
C LEU A 403 -21.78 2.25 -19.07
N HIS A 404 -22.32 1.14 -19.55
CA HIS A 404 -22.84 0.07 -18.72
C HIS A 404 -22.21 -1.25 -19.14
N TYR A 405 -21.26 -1.72 -18.34
CA TYR A 405 -20.65 -3.01 -18.54
C TYR A 405 -21.35 -4.07 -17.69
N ALA A 406 -21.89 -5.10 -18.34
CA ALA A 406 -22.48 -6.27 -17.69
C ALA A 406 -22.39 -7.49 -18.61
N ASN A 407 -22.30 -8.69 -18.03
CA ASN A 407 -22.29 -9.95 -18.79
C ASN A 407 -21.22 -10.00 -19.89
N ASN A 408 -20.05 -9.39 -19.65
CA ASN A 408 -18.93 -9.27 -20.60
C ASN A 408 -19.23 -8.44 -21.87
N ILE A 409 -20.23 -7.55 -21.81
CA ILE A 409 -20.67 -6.64 -22.88
C ILE A 409 -20.65 -5.21 -22.34
N VAL A 410 -20.32 -4.25 -23.19
CA VAL A 410 -20.21 -2.81 -22.90
C VAL A 410 -21.29 -2.04 -23.64
#